data_AF-A0AAX1EYQ2-F1
#
_entry.id   AF-A0AAX1EYQ2-F1
#
_cell.length_a   1.000
_cell.length_b   1.000
_cell.length_c   1.000
_cell.angle_alpha   90.00
_cell.angle_beta   90.00
_cell.angle_gamma   90.00
#
_symmetry.space_group_name_H-M   'P 1'
#
loop_
_entity.id
_entity.type
_entity.pdbx_description
1 polymer ?
#
loop_
_entity_poly.entity_id
_entity_poly.type
_entity_poly.pdbx_seq_one_letter_code
_entity_poly.pdbx_strand_id
1 'polypeptide(L)'
;MLRQTIIFSFFVLTLLVPLTSSASGEATYKSVCIACHAAGMNGAPKFQNNRDWASIIKEGKIHVIAEAYNGVRKMPAKGGKPDLTLEDFSEALIYMVNASGGNWSTPTEQEYIKIKNKLSKLSSKK
;
A
#
# COMPACT_ATOMS: atom_id res chain seq x y z
N MET A 1 -63.19 -9.81 -8.74
CA MET A 1 -62.62 -8.93 -7.71
C MET A 1 -61.24 -9.47 -7.34
N LEU A 2 -60.23 -8.61 -7.46
CA LEU A 2 -58.83 -8.61 -6.96
C LEU A 2 -58.48 -9.68 -5.90
N ARG A 3 -57.29 -10.27 -5.76
CA ARG A 3 -55.86 -9.97 -6.02
C ARG A 3 -55.15 -11.34 -5.77
N GLN A 4 -54.03 -11.71 -6.37
CA GLN A 4 -52.70 -11.39 -5.83
C GLN A 4 -51.64 -11.95 -6.81
N THR A 5 -50.98 -11.08 -7.56
CA THR A 5 -49.76 -11.42 -8.30
C THR A 5 -48.59 -11.44 -7.33
N ILE A 6 -48.02 -12.62 -7.08
CA ILE A 6 -46.76 -12.77 -6.35
C ILE A 6 -45.63 -12.34 -7.27
N ILE A 7 -45.24 -11.07 -7.18
CA ILE A 7 -43.98 -10.58 -7.74
C ILE A 7 -42.91 -11.01 -6.74
N PHE A 8 -42.20 -12.10 -7.03
CA PHE A 8 -40.95 -12.45 -6.33
C PHE A 8 -39.92 -11.38 -6.67
N SER A 9 -39.94 -10.36 -5.81
CA SER A 9 -39.03 -9.24 -5.71
C SER A 9 -37.57 -9.70 -5.79
N PHE A 10 -36.87 -9.18 -6.80
CA PHE A 10 -35.46 -8.82 -6.78
C PHE A 10 -34.53 -9.75 -6.00
N PHE A 11 -34.00 -10.76 -6.71
CA PHE A 11 -32.65 -11.25 -6.41
C PHE A 11 -31.71 -10.06 -6.63
N VAL A 12 -31.44 -9.30 -5.57
CA VAL A 12 -30.43 -8.24 -5.56
C VAL A 12 -29.10 -8.94 -5.77
N LEU A 13 -28.68 -9.04 -7.04
CA LEU A 13 -27.33 -9.35 -7.43
C LEU A 13 -26.47 -8.24 -6.84
N THR A 14 -25.91 -8.52 -5.67
CA THR A 14 -24.94 -7.68 -5.00
C THR A 14 -23.78 -7.50 -5.97
N LEU A 15 -23.68 -6.32 -6.58
CA LEU A 15 -22.47 -5.88 -7.24
C LEU A 15 -21.35 -6.02 -6.20
N LEU A 16 -20.47 -6.99 -6.40
CA LEU A 16 -19.10 -6.92 -5.92
C LEU A 16 -18.48 -5.69 -6.58
N VAL A 17 -18.66 -4.53 -5.95
CA VAL A 17 -17.83 -3.37 -6.24
C VAL A 17 -16.43 -3.79 -5.80
N PRO A 18 -15.46 -3.96 -6.71
CA PRO A 18 -14.09 -4.13 -6.27
C PRO A 18 -13.71 -2.81 -5.62
N LEU A 19 -13.50 -2.80 -4.29
CA LEU A 19 -12.86 -1.67 -3.63
C LEU A 19 -11.47 -1.56 -4.23
N THR A 20 -11.31 -0.67 -5.20
CA THR A 20 -10.02 -0.32 -5.75
C THR A 20 -9.28 0.43 -4.64
N SER A 21 -8.43 -0.32 -3.93
CA SER A 21 -7.45 0.08 -2.90
C SER A 21 -6.52 1.26 -3.30
N SER A 22 -6.68 1.81 -4.52
CA SER A 22 -5.93 2.96 -5.01
C SER A 22 -6.29 4.30 -4.35
N ALA A 23 -7.54 4.49 -3.92
CA ALA A 23 -7.97 5.76 -3.32
C ALA A 23 -7.33 6.01 -1.95
N SER A 24 -7.15 4.95 -1.15
CA SER A 24 -6.51 4.99 0.17
C SER A 24 -5.00 5.14 0.07
N GLY A 25 -4.33 4.44 -0.85
CA GLY A 25 -2.89 4.57 -1.07
C GLY A 25 -2.45 5.98 -1.48
N GLU A 26 -3.15 6.60 -2.43
CA GLU A 26 -2.87 7.99 -2.83
C GLU A 26 -3.10 8.99 -1.69
N ALA A 27 -4.17 8.82 -0.91
CA ALA A 27 -4.48 9.68 0.23
C ALA A 27 -3.39 9.60 1.32
N THR A 28 -2.92 8.39 1.62
CA THR A 28 -1.81 8.19 2.56
C THR A 28 -0.50 8.77 2.02
N TYR A 29 -0.20 8.60 0.73
CA TYR A 29 0.95 9.25 0.10
C TYR A 29 0.89 10.78 0.29
N LYS A 30 -0.23 11.41 -0.05
CA LYS A 30 -0.41 12.87 0.04
C LYS A 30 -0.36 13.40 1.47
N SER A 31 -0.78 12.61 2.46
CA SER A 31 -0.81 13.07 3.85
C SER A 31 0.48 12.77 4.62
N VAL A 32 1.27 11.77 4.22
CA VAL A 32 2.44 11.31 4.97
C VAL A 32 3.69 11.32 4.11
N CYS A 33 3.69 10.56 3.01
CA CYS A 33 4.91 10.22 2.28
C CYS A 33 5.45 11.38 1.41
N ILE A 34 4.54 12.23 0.91
CA ILE A 34 4.85 13.31 -0.04
C ILE A 34 5.88 14.30 0.51
N ALA A 35 5.91 14.51 1.83
CA ALA A 35 6.80 15.44 2.50
C ALA A 35 8.29 15.19 2.16
N CYS A 36 8.66 13.93 1.96
CA CYS A 36 10.02 13.56 1.57
C CYS A 36 10.10 13.15 0.09
N HIS A 37 9.11 12.40 -0.40
CA HIS A 37 9.19 11.73 -1.70
C HIS A 37 8.80 12.61 -2.89
N ALA A 38 8.19 13.79 -2.71
CA ALA A 38 7.93 14.70 -3.83
C ALA A 38 9.23 15.30 -4.39
N ALA A 39 10.04 15.90 -3.51
CA ALA A 39 11.28 16.58 -3.89
C ALA A 39 12.54 15.72 -3.73
N GLY A 40 12.43 14.54 -3.12
CA GLY A 40 13.56 13.66 -2.81
C GLY A 40 14.39 14.15 -1.63
N MET A 41 13.72 14.66 -0.60
CA MET A 41 14.37 15.20 0.60
C MET A 41 15.27 14.14 1.24
N ASN A 42 16.48 14.53 1.66
CA ASN A 42 17.47 13.63 2.28
C ASN A 42 17.81 12.38 1.44
N GLY A 43 17.69 12.46 0.11
CA GLY A 43 17.96 11.35 -0.80
C GLY A 43 16.82 10.33 -0.89
N ALA A 44 15.60 10.70 -0.51
CA ALA A 44 14.42 9.87 -0.74
C ALA A 44 14.19 9.66 -2.25
N PRO A 45 13.81 8.44 -2.70
CA PRO A 45 13.49 8.19 -4.10
C PRO A 45 12.27 9.01 -4.51
N LYS A 46 12.38 9.80 -5.58
CA LYS A 46 11.32 10.74 -5.97
C LYS A 46 10.13 10.00 -6.56
N PHE A 47 8.92 10.39 -6.16
CA PHE A 47 7.68 9.90 -6.77
C PHE A 47 7.70 10.15 -8.29
N GLN A 48 7.28 9.17 -9.08
CA GLN A 48 7.30 9.18 -10.56
C GLN A 48 8.70 9.24 -11.20
N ASN A 49 9.79 9.08 -10.44
CA ASN A 49 11.13 8.95 -11.00
C ASN A 49 11.51 7.47 -11.17
N ASN A 50 11.28 6.92 -12.35
CA ASN A 50 11.57 5.51 -12.64
C ASN A 50 13.03 5.10 -12.34
N ARG A 51 13.99 6.02 -12.49
CA ARG A 51 15.42 5.72 -12.24
C ARG A 51 15.69 5.51 -10.75
N ASP A 52 15.10 6.32 -9.89
CA ASP A 52 15.28 6.21 -8.44
C ASP A 52 14.67 4.91 -7.87
N TRP A 53 13.60 4.41 -8.52
CA TRP A 53 12.84 3.24 -8.05
C TRP A 53 13.26 1.92 -8.67
N ALA A 54 13.98 1.92 -9.80
CA ALA A 54 14.28 0.70 -10.56
C ALA A 54 15.01 -0.38 -9.74
N SER A 55 16.00 -0.01 -8.90
CA SER A 55 16.70 -0.96 -8.04
C SER A 55 15.81 -1.44 -6.88
N ILE A 56 15.06 -0.53 -6.27
CA ILE A 56 14.14 -0.83 -5.16
C ILE A 56 13.08 -1.84 -5.59
N ILE A 57 12.49 -1.66 -6.78
CA ILE A 57 11.47 -2.56 -7.31
C ILE A 57 12.02 -3.99 -7.50
N LYS A 58 13.30 -4.12 -7.88
CA LYS A 58 13.96 -5.43 -8.05
C LYS A 58 14.18 -6.17 -6.73
N GLU A 59 14.20 -5.48 -5.60
CA GLU A 59 14.29 -6.12 -4.27
C GLU A 59 13.00 -6.88 -3.90
N GLY A 60 11.87 -6.52 -4.53
CA GLY A 60 10.61 -7.24 -4.43
C GLY A 60 9.66 -6.76 -3.33
N LYS A 61 8.35 -6.86 -3.63
CA LYS A 61 7.23 -6.29 -2.85
C LYS A 61 7.31 -6.54 -1.34
N ILE A 62 7.43 -7.81 -0.94
CA ILE A 62 7.45 -8.22 0.48
C ILE A 62 8.67 -7.62 1.21
N HIS A 63 9.84 -7.63 0.58
CA HIS A 63 11.07 -7.13 1.19
C HIS A 63 10.97 -5.62 1.43
N VAL A 64 10.60 -4.88 0.38
CA VAL A 64 10.55 -3.41 0.39
C VAL A 64 9.51 -2.89 1.36
N ILE A 65 8.29 -3.46 1.39
CA ILE A 65 7.26 -3.05 2.36
C ILE A 65 7.79 -3.21 3.79
N ALA A 66 8.40 -4.36 4.13
CA ALA A 66 8.88 -4.61 5.48
C ALA A 66 10.04 -3.68 5.89
N GLU A 67 11.04 -3.47 5.02
CA GLU A 67 12.16 -2.54 5.33
C GLU A 67 11.66 -1.11 5.50
N ALA A 68 10.84 -0.64 4.55
CA ALA A 68 10.37 0.74 4.55
C ALA A 68 9.44 1.02 5.75
N TYR A 69 8.57 0.08 6.11
CA TYR A 69 7.71 0.20 7.29
C TYR A 69 8.50 0.14 8.61
N ASN A 70 9.54 -0.68 8.69
CA ASN A 70 10.45 -0.72 9.84
C ASN A 70 11.35 0.54 9.96
N GLY A 71 11.44 1.32 8.87
CA GLY A 71 12.36 2.43 8.72
C GLY A 71 13.69 1.97 8.13
N VAL A 72 14.19 2.71 7.15
CA VAL A 72 15.39 2.38 6.38
C VAL A 72 16.17 3.64 6.02
N ARG A 73 17.50 3.63 6.24
CA ARG A 73 18.38 4.79 6.04
C ARG A 73 17.87 6.02 6.83
N LYS A 74 17.46 7.08 6.12
CA LYS A 74 16.89 8.32 6.69
C LYS A 74 15.36 8.31 6.75
N MET A 75 14.71 7.28 6.20
CA MET A 75 13.25 7.13 6.27
C MET A 75 12.86 6.61 7.65
N PRO A 76 12.08 7.37 8.44
CA PRO A 76 11.61 6.92 9.75
C PRO A 76 10.65 5.73 9.64
N ALA A 77 10.55 4.95 10.71
CA ALA A 77 9.58 3.85 10.79
C ALA A 77 8.15 4.35 10.51
N LYS A 78 7.36 3.54 9.81
CA LYS A 78 5.99 3.85 9.38
C LYS A 78 5.85 5.18 8.61
N GLY A 79 6.92 5.63 7.95
CA GLY A 79 6.94 6.94 7.28
C GLY A 79 6.86 8.13 8.25
N GLY A 80 7.12 7.93 9.54
CA GLY A 80 7.10 8.99 10.55
C GLY A 80 5.73 9.23 11.19
N LYS A 81 4.72 8.42 10.85
CA LYS A 81 3.38 8.48 11.45
C LYS A 81 3.16 7.26 12.37
N PRO A 82 3.22 7.41 13.70
CA PRO A 82 3.17 6.28 14.65
C PRO A 82 1.93 5.39 14.52
N ASP A 83 0.79 6.00 14.19
CA ASP A 83 -0.51 5.31 14.09
C ASP A 83 -0.84 4.82 12.67
N LEU A 84 0.09 4.97 11.71
CA LEU A 84 -0.11 4.46 10.36
C LEU A 84 -0.07 2.93 10.38
N THR A 85 -1.12 2.30 9.85
CA THR A 85 -1.23 0.85 9.77
C THR A 85 -0.27 0.29 8.72
N LEU A 86 0.02 -1.01 8.80
CA LEU A 86 0.85 -1.67 7.80
C LEU A 86 0.14 -1.70 6.44
N GLU A 87 -1.17 -1.85 6.47
CA GLU A 87 -2.04 -1.92 5.31
C GLU A 87 -2.05 -0.58 4.56
N ASP A 88 -2.37 0.53 5.25
CA ASP A 88 -2.36 1.88 4.64
C ASP A 88 -0.98 2.25 4.09
N PHE A 89 0.08 1.91 4.83
CA PHE A 89 1.45 2.12 4.38
C PHE A 89 1.78 1.31 3.12
N SER A 90 1.36 0.04 3.07
CA SER A 90 1.61 -0.85 1.93
C SER A 90 0.93 -0.31 0.67
N GLU A 91 -0.30 0.17 0.79
CA GLU A 91 -1.04 0.77 -0.32
C GLU A 91 -0.39 2.06 -0.82
N ALA A 92 0.09 2.92 0.08
CA ALA A 92 0.82 4.14 -0.28
C ALA A 92 2.13 3.83 -1.02
N LEU A 93 2.89 2.86 -0.52
CA LEU A 93 4.12 2.42 -1.17
C LEU A 93 3.84 1.83 -2.55
N ILE A 94 2.79 1.01 -2.69
CA ILE A 94 2.38 0.45 -3.98
C ILE A 94 1.96 1.54 -4.95
N TYR A 95 1.19 2.53 -4.51
CA TYR A 95 0.85 3.70 -5.32
C TYR A 95 2.11 4.39 -5.86
N MET A 96 3.11 4.62 -4.99
CA MET A 96 4.39 5.24 -5.38
C MET A 96 5.20 4.38 -6.35
N VAL A 97 5.28 3.08 -6.08
CA VAL A 97 6.00 2.11 -6.93
C VAL A 97 5.37 2.02 -8.31
N ASN A 98 4.05 1.91 -8.38
CA ASN A 98 3.33 1.78 -9.65
C ASN A 98 3.39 3.07 -10.48
N ALA A 99 3.36 4.23 -9.83
CA ALA A 99 3.61 5.51 -10.49
C ALA A 99 5.07 5.66 -10.98
N SER A 100 5.99 4.82 -10.52
CA SER A 100 7.44 4.90 -10.80
C SER A 100 7.97 3.69 -11.59
N GLY A 101 7.10 3.07 -12.41
CA GLY A 101 7.47 1.99 -13.33
C GLY A 101 7.33 0.57 -12.75
N GLY A 102 6.78 0.43 -11.54
CA GLY A 102 6.39 -0.86 -10.97
C GLY A 102 4.99 -1.31 -11.39
N ASN A 103 4.65 -2.54 -11.03
CA ASN A 103 3.29 -3.07 -11.19
C ASN A 103 3.00 -4.09 -10.07
N TRP A 104 2.82 -3.58 -8.86
CA TRP A 104 2.49 -4.36 -7.67
C TRP A 104 1.00 -4.26 -7.38
N SER A 105 0.40 -5.40 -7.07
CA SER A 105 -0.94 -5.47 -6.47
C SER A 105 -0.87 -5.31 -4.95
N THR A 106 -1.98 -4.88 -4.35
CA THR A 106 -2.19 -4.93 -2.89
C THR A 106 -1.80 -6.31 -2.34
N PRO A 107 -1.08 -6.39 -1.20
CA PRO A 107 -0.67 -7.66 -0.66
C PRO A 107 -1.88 -8.53 -0.31
N THR A 108 -1.79 -9.82 -0.65
CA THR A 108 -2.74 -10.83 -0.16
C THR A 108 -2.52 -11.09 1.32
N GLU A 109 -3.47 -11.75 1.98
CA GLU A 109 -3.32 -12.16 3.39
C GLU A 109 -2.02 -12.96 3.63
N GLN A 110 -1.70 -13.88 2.73
CA GLN A 110 -0.46 -14.69 2.82
C GLN A 110 0.80 -13.84 2.64
N GLU A 111 0.74 -12.80 1.81
CA GLU A 111 1.85 -11.84 1.69
C GLU A 111 1.96 -10.98 2.95
N TYR A 112 0.86 -10.54 3.55
CA TYR A 112 0.87 -9.84 4.83
C TYR A 112 1.47 -10.68 5.96
N ILE A 113 1.17 -11.98 6.03
CA ILE A 113 1.81 -12.90 6.99
C ILE A 113 3.33 -12.91 6.78
N LYS A 114 3.79 -13.00 5.52
CA LYS A 114 5.24 -12.96 5.20
C LYS A 114 5.87 -11.62 5.57
N ILE A 115 5.20 -10.52 5.31
CA ILE A 115 5.64 -9.16 5.68
C ILE A 115 5.75 -9.05 7.21
N LYS A 116 4.71 -9.44 7.96
CA LYS A 116 4.69 -9.42 9.44
C LYS A 116 5.80 -10.29 10.03
N ASN A 117 6.04 -11.48 9.47
CA ASN A 117 7.14 -12.35 9.86
C ASN A 117 8.52 -11.76 9.56
N LYS A 118 8.66 -11.00 8.47
CA LYS A 118 9.91 -10.28 8.18
C LYS A 118 10.10 -9.11 9.13
N LEU A 119 9.03 -8.35 9.40
CA LEU A 119 9.03 -7.23 10.34
C LEU A 119 9.46 -7.66 11.75
N SER A 120 8.91 -8.77 12.28
CA SER A 120 9.30 -9.27 13.60
C SER A 120 10.80 -9.62 13.69
N LYS A 121 11.36 -10.18 12.62
CA LYS A 121 12.81 -10.47 12.51
C LYS A 121 13.66 -9.21 12.36
N LEU A 122 13.13 -8.14 11.75
CA LEU A 122 13.85 -6.87 11.62
C LEU A 122 13.86 -6.09 12.94
N SER A 123 12.74 -6.12 13.68
CA SER A 123 12.65 -5.46 14.98
C SER A 123 13.51 -6.14 16.04
N SER A 124 13.74 -7.45 15.96
CA SER A 124 14.58 -8.18 16.91
C SER A 124 16.10 -7.99 16.70
N LYS A 125 16.50 -7.27 15.65
CA LYS A 125 17.91 -7.03 15.29
C LYS A 125 18.41 -5.62 15.64
N LYS A 126 17.50 -4.74 16.08
CA LYS A 126 17.83 -3.40 16.59
C LYS A 126 18.12 -3.48 18.08
#